data_AF-A0A976KZB9-F1
#
_entry.id   AF-A0A976KZB9-F1
#
_cell.length_a   1.000
_cell.length_b   1.000
_cell.length_c   1.000
_cell.angle_alpha   90.00
_cell.angle_beta   90.00
_cell.angle_gamma   90.00
#
_symmetry.space_group_name_H-M   'P 1'
#
loop_
_entity.id
_entity.type
_entity.pdbx_description
1 polymer ?
#
loop_
_entity_poly.entity_id
_entity_poly.type
_entity_poly.pdbx_seq_one_letter_code
_entity_poly.pdbx_strand_id
1 'polypeptide(L)'
;MNRHTRTLLARGLPCALLGTTLIAAAACDDSAETAAAQKPAEEQLPSIKVELPPTPNFDEDKAPEKWEDGAYSIFGLRKSIDERLKEGTAGQDVMVNGWVQEVYVPPPCPEGEQCPPGKQAFVWITDHQNQQGKKRAMMVVKYRFQIPEWEAEKWKGLPEVILEEGKRYKFKGKFKRFSDTGFSHDRGLLEFTSYEAPDPETGQVAWVAPPGAPWHPTEVARQEEANARLIDKAQAAAGKGK
;
A
#
# COMPACT_ATOMS: atom_id res chain seq x y z
N MET A 1 9.81 15.64 48.12
CA MET A 1 11.15 15.98 48.63
C MET A 1 12.09 16.18 47.43
N ASN A 2 12.91 17.24 47.49
CA ASN A 2 14.01 17.68 46.60
C ASN A 2 13.65 18.00 45.13
N ARG A 3 13.43 19.26 44.73
CA ARG A 3 14.34 20.42 44.52
C ARG A 3 15.53 20.13 43.60
N HIS A 4 15.59 20.81 42.44
CA HIS A 4 16.57 21.87 42.09
C HIS A 4 16.22 22.46 40.68
N THR A 5 15.59 23.63 40.54
CA THR A 5 16.10 25.03 40.41
C THR A 5 17.09 25.39 39.28
N ARG A 6 16.63 26.35 38.44
CA ARG A 6 17.34 27.47 37.74
C ARG A 6 18.20 27.08 36.51
N THR A 7 18.34 27.88 35.44
CA THR A 7 18.54 29.34 35.38
C THR A 7 18.32 29.88 33.94
N LEU A 8 17.77 31.09 33.84
CA LEU A 8 17.78 32.00 32.69
C LEU A 8 19.20 32.44 32.29
N LEU A 9 19.43 32.76 31.01
CA LEU A 9 20.43 33.78 30.64
C LEU A 9 20.07 34.45 29.31
N ALA A 10 19.52 35.65 29.45
CA ALA A 10 19.52 36.69 28.43
C ALA A 10 20.95 37.25 28.26
N ARG A 11 21.31 37.61 27.04
CA ARG A 11 22.49 38.44 26.73
C ARG A 11 22.13 39.41 25.62
N GLY A 12 21.97 40.68 25.99
CA GLY A 12 22.18 41.80 25.07
C GLY A 12 23.60 42.36 25.23
N LEU A 13 24.03 43.18 24.26
CA LEU A 13 24.88 44.38 24.38
C LEU A 13 25.13 45.02 22.97
N PRO A 14 25.64 46.27 22.84
CA PRO A 14 25.05 47.36 22.04
C PRO A 14 26.13 48.18 21.25
N CYS A 15 25.92 49.49 21.06
CA CYS A 15 26.85 50.56 20.59
C CYS A 15 27.04 50.71 19.07
N ALA A 16 27.19 51.89 18.46
CA ALA A 16 27.20 53.33 18.83
C ALA A 16 27.30 54.13 17.48
N LEU A 17 26.44 55.13 17.21
CA LEU A 17 26.64 56.61 17.27
C LEU A 17 27.56 57.30 16.22
N LEU A 18 27.14 58.54 15.86
CA LEU A 18 27.82 59.67 15.16
C LEU A 18 27.66 59.73 13.62
N GLY A 19 27.34 60.86 12.97
CA GLY A 19 27.25 62.27 13.41
C GLY A 19 26.75 63.20 12.29
N THR A 20 26.43 64.42 12.70
CA THR A 20 25.64 65.53 12.10
C THR A 20 26.48 66.54 11.29
N THR A 21 25.90 67.20 10.26
CA THR A 21 26.02 68.66 9.86
C THR A 21 25.39 68.88 8.46
N LEU A 22 24.41 69.74 8.12
CA LEU A 22 24.04 71.18 8.30
C LEU A 22 24.55 72.18 7.21
N ILE A 23 23.61 72.58 6.31
CA ILE A 23 23.20 73.91 5.74
C ILE A 23 24.03 74.70 4.68
N ALA A 24 23.25 75.24 3.71
CA ALA A 24 23.35 76.54 2.97
C ALA A 24 23.84 76.47 1.50
N ALA A 25 23.31 77.14 0.46
CA ALA A 25 22.31 78.22 0.31
C ALA A 25 21.88 78.40 -1.18
N ALA A 26 20.75 79.12 -1.37
CA ALA A 26 20.34 80.01 -2.50
C ALA A 26 20.02 79.39 -3.89
N ALA A 27 19.13 79.89 -4.76
CA ALA A 27 17.99 80.84 -4.76
C ALA A 27 17.40 80.84 -6.21
N CYS A 28 16.17 81.37 -6.36
CA CYS A 28 15.49 81.85 -7.60
C CYS A 28 14.53 80.92 -8.39
N ASP A 29 13.23 81.25 -8.25
CA ASP A 29 12.08 81.13 -9.16
C ASP A 29 12.40 81.32 -10.66
N ASP A 30 11.75 80.59 -11.57
CA ASP A 30 10.42 80.90 -12.12
C ASP A 30 10.08 79.97 -13.33
N SER A 31 8.82 79.51 -13.37
CA SER A 31 8.00 79.11 -14.53
C SER A 31 8.48 78.10 -15.62
N ALA A 32 7.79 76.94 -15.59
CA ALA A 32 7.13 76.23 -16.70
C ALA A 32 7.93 75.80 -17.96
N GLU A 33 8.11 74.49 -18.15
CA GLU A 33 7.56 73.79 -19.33
C GLU A 33 7.53 72.27 -19.13
N THR A 34 6.42 71.67 -19.57
CA THR A 34 6.09 70.25 -19.53
C THR A 34 6.96 69.43 -20.48
N ALA A 35 7.60 68.36 -20.00
CA ALA A 35 8.08 67.27 -20.85
C ALA A 35 7.87 65.91 -20.17
N ALA A 36 6.95 65.16 -20.78
CA ALA A 36 6.79 63.71 -20.82
C ALA A 36 7.55 62.84 -19.78
N ALA A 37 6.72 62.27 -18.90
CA ALA A 37 6.85 60.95 -18.29
C ALA A 37 7.92 60.00 -18.87
N GLN A 38 8.84 59.55 -18.00
CA GLN A 38 9.35 58.18 -18.02
C GLN A 38 9.54 57.70 -16.57
N LYS A 39 8.57 56.91 -16.08
CA LYS A 39 8.75 56.07 -14.87
C LYS A 39 9.82 55.02 -15.18
N PRO A 40 10.70 54.64 -14.22
CA PRO A 40 11.59 53.51 -14.40
C PRO A 40 10.74 52.26 -14.66
N ALA A 41 11.10 51.50 -15.69
CA ALA A 41 10.45 50.25 -16.02
C ALA A 41 10.52 49.31 -14.81
N GLU A 42 9.37 49.07 -14.20
CA GLU A 42 9.15 48.06 -13.18
C GLU A 42 9.36 46.71 -13.88
N GLU A 43 10.52 46.10 -13.61
CA GLU A 43 10.92 44.80 -14.12
C GLU A 43 9.95 43.75 -13.58
N GLN A 44 8.89 43.49 -14.35
CA GLN A 44 7.87 42.50 -14.02
C GLN A 44 8.52 41.12 -14.01
N LEU A 45 8.83 40.63 -12.81
CA LEU A 45 9.19 39.23 -12.58
C LEU A 45 8.10 38.36 -13.24
N PRO A 46 8.47 37.36 -14.08
CA PRO A 46 7.48 36.52 -14.72
C PRO A 46 6.60 35.89 -13.65
N SER A 47 5.28 35.89 -13.86
CA SER A 47 4.35 35.33 -12.88
C SER A 47 4.64 33.85 -12.71
N ILE A 48 5.40 33.53 -11.66
CA ILE A 48 5.67 32.16 -11.25
C ILE A 48 4.33 31.62 -10.78
N LYS A 49 3.66 30.86 -11.65
CA LYS A 49 2.54 30.01 -11.27
C LYS A 49 3.10 28.94 -10.34
N VAL A 50 3.11 29.25 -9.05
CA VAL A 50 3.33 28.27 -8.00
C VAL A 50 2.09 27.38 -7.98
N GLU A 51 2.09 26.33 -8.80
CA GLU A 51 1.10 25.27 -8.66
C GLU A 51 1.35 24.58 -7.33
N LEU A 52 0.54 24.95 -6.34
CA LEU A 52 0.49 24.21 -5.09
C LEU A 52 0.11 22.77 -5.43
N PRO A 53 0.82 21.76 -4.89
CA PRO A 53 0.41 20.38 -5.09
C PRO A 53 -1.05 20.23 -4.63
N PRO A 54 -1.81 19.33 -5.28
CA PRO A 54 -3.20 19.11 -4.91
C PRO A 54 -3.31 18.89 -3.41
N THR A 55 -4.31 19.53 -2.79
CA THR A 55 -4.57 19.39 -1.37
C THR A 55 -4.63 17.91 -1.00
N PRO A 56 -3.92 17.48 0.06
CA PRO A 56 -3.95 16.09 0.46
C PRO A 56 -5.40 15.66 0.67
N ASN A 57 -5.82 14.61 -0.03
CA ASN A 57 -7.16 14.08 0.13
C ASN A 57 -7.28 13.41 1.52
N PHE A 58 -8.17 13.92 2.38
CA PHE A 58 -8.46 13.42 3.72
C PHE A 58 -9.76 12.60 3.80
N ASP A 59 -10.36 12.19 2.68
CA ASP A 59 -11.64 11.47 2.65
C ASP A 59 -11.57 10.02 3.21
N GLU A 60 -10.46 9.62 3.84
CA GLU A 60 -10.30 8.30 4.49
C GLU A 60 -11.40 8.04 5.54
N ASP A 61 -11.82 9.08 6.27
CA ASP A 61 -12.87 8.96 7.29
C ASP A 61 -14.26 8.67 6.69
N LYS A 62 -14.50 9.15 5.47
CA LYS A 62 -15.77 8.98 4.74
C LYS A 62 -15.83 7.69 3.93
N ALA A 63 -14.72 6.94 3.83
CA ALA A 63 -14.70 5.69 3.10
C ALA A 63 -15.71 4.69 3.72
N PRO A 64 -16.55 4.03 2.90
CA PRO A 64 -17.55 3.08 3.38
C PRO A 64 -16.84 1.87 3.99
N GLU A 65 -17.42 1.23 5.01
CA GLU A 65 -16.80 0.02 5.61
C GLU A 65 -16.81 -1.16 4.61
N LYS A 66 -17.92 -1.30 3.90
CA LYS A 66 -18.13 -2.30 2.85
C LYS A 66 -18.64 -1.62 1.59
N TRP A 67 -18.30 -2.19 0.45
CA TRP A 67 -18.87 -1.89 -0.84
C TRP A 67 -20.29 -2.47 -0.94
N GLU A 68 -21.04 -2.02 -1.95
CA GLU A 68 -22.42 -2.46 -2.23
C GLU A 68 -22.55 -3.99 -2.43
N ASP A 69 -21.47 -4.65 -2.84
CA ASP A 69 -21.39 -6.09 -3.04
C ASP A 69 -21.01 -6.89 -1.78
N GLY A 70 -20.97 -6.22 -0.62
CA GLY A 70 -20.66 -6.80 0.69
C GLY A 70 -19.18 -7.06 0.96
N ALA A 71 -18.29 -6.84 -0.01
CA ALA A 71 -16.84 -6.90 0.23
C ALA A 71 -16.38 -5.66 0.98
N TYR A 72 -15.38 -5.83 1.83
CA TYR A 72 -14.80 -4.71 2.56
C TYR A 72 -14.01 -3.78 1.64
N SER A 73 -14.03 -2.50 1.99
CA SER A 73 -12.99 -1.57 1.55
C SER A 73 -11.73 -1.74 2.41
N ILE A 74 -10.58 -1.33 1.89
CA ILE A 74 -9.31 -1.39 2.62
C ILE A 74 -9.34 -0.45 3.82
N PHE A 75 -9.87 0.77 3.65
CA PHE A 75 -10.07 1.70 4.75
C PHE A 75 -11.06 1.15 5.79
N GLY A 76 -12.15 0.53 5.33
CA GLY A 76 -13.16 -0.12 6.18
C GLY A 76 -12.59 -1.22 7.06
N LEU A 77 -11.79 -2.12 6.49
CA LEU A 77 -11.08 -3.15 7.25
C LEU A 77 -10.18 -2.57 8.34
N ARG A 78 -9.55 -1.42 8.06
CA ARG A 78 -8.61 -0.76 8.96
C ARG A 78 -9.28 0.07 10.05
N LYS A 79 -10.56 0.42 9.92
CA LYS A 79 -11.31 1.14 10.97
C LYS A 79 -11.39 0.32 12.27
N SER A 80 -11.66 -0.98 12.16
CA SER A 80 -11.69 -1.92 13.30
C SER A 80 -10.56 -2.94 13.23
N ILE A 81 -9.33 -2.45 12.97
CA ILE A 81 -8.17 -3.30 12.67
C ILE A 81 -7.95 -4.42 13.69
N ASP A 82 -8.03 -4.15 14.99
CA ASP A 82 -7.75 -5.14 16.03
C ASP A 82 -8.75 -6.30 16.06
N GLU A 83 -10.03 -6.02 15.78
CA GLU A 83 -11.07 -7.04 15.69
C GLU A 83 -10.88 -7.89 14.44
N ARG A 84 -10.67 -7.23 13.28
CA ARG A 84 -10.46 -7.91 12.00
C ARG A 84 -9.19 -8.77 12.00
N LEU A 85 -8.14 -8.33 12.68
CA LEU A 85 -6.93 -9.11 12.86
C LEU A 85 -7.16 -10.38 13.71
N LYS A 86 -8.02 -10.31 14.74
CA LYS A 86 -8.39 -11.49 15.53
C LYS A 86 -9.18 -12.49 14.69
N GLU A 87 -10.15 -12.00 13.90
CA GLU A 87 -10.95 -12.80 12.98
C GLU A 87 -10.06 -13.53 11.94
N GLY A 88 -9.15 -12.81 11.28
CA GLY A 88 -8.24 -13.40 10.30
C GLY A 88 -7.21 -14.36 10.91
N THR A 89 -6.77 -14.11 12.15
CA THR A 89 -5.89 -15.03 12.89
C THR A 89 -6.66 -16.29 13.34
N ALA A 90 -7.95 -16.17 13.64
CA ALA A 90 -8.84 -17.31 13.86
C ALA A 90 -9.18 -18.08 12.57
N GLY A 91 -8.64 -17.64 11.42
CA GLY A 91 -8.79 -18.32 10.14
C GLY A 91 -10.02 -17.89 9.35
N GLN A 92 -10.71 -16.81 9.74
CA GLN A 92 -11.84 -16.31 8.96
C GLN A 92 -11.37 -15.58 7.70
N ASP A 93 -11.97 -15.94 6.56
CA ASP A 93 -11.72 -15.28 5.29
C ASP A 93 -12.61 -14.05 5.14
N VAL A 94 -12.03 -12.94 4.69
CA VAL A 94 -12.73 -11.72 4.32
C VAL A 94 -12.64 -11.49 2.82
N MET A 95 -13.68 -10.87 2.26
CA MET A 95 -13.68 -10.41 0.87
C MET A 95 -13.27 -8.93 0.84
N VAL A 96 -12.37 -8.57 -0.05
CA VAL A 96 -11.84 -7.21 -0.20
C VAL A 96 -11.87 -6.81 -1.66
N ASN A 97 -12.43 -5.65 -1.96
CA ASN A 97 -12.34 -5.06 -3.29
C ASN A 97 -11.20 -4.04 -3.32
N GLY A 98 -10.33 -4.15 -4.31
CA GLY A 98 -9.22 -3.21 -4.46
C GLY A 98 -8.70 -3.11 -5.89
N TRP A 99 -8.16 -1.94 -6.22
CA TRP A 99 -7.41 -1.66 -7.43
C TRP A 99 -5.95 -2.05 -7.23
N VAL A 100 -5.37 -2.77 -8.18
CA VAL A 100 -3.93 -3.08 -8.13
C VAL A 100 -3.13 -1.83 -8.43
N GLN A 101 -2.33 -1.39 -7.46
CA GLN A 101 -1.45 -0.24 -7.60
C GLN A 101 -0.09 -0.64 -8.17
N GLU A 102 0.53 -1.68 -7.63
CA GLU A 102 1.91 -2.08 -7.96
C GLU A 102 2.06 -3.58 -7.72
N VAL A 103 2.53 -4.31 -8.73
CA VAL A 103 2.89 -5.73 -8.60
C VAL A 103 4.39 -5.83 -8.33
N TYR A 104 4.79 -6.52 -7.26
CA TYR A 104 6.21 -6.71 -7.00
C TYR A 104 6.85 -7.59 -8.07
N VAL A 105 7.81 -7.01 -8.80
CA VAL A 105 8.69 -7.72 -9.71
C VAL A 105 10.09 -7.73 -9.11
N PRO A 106 10.73 -8.91 -8.94
CA PRO A 106 12.09 -8.97 -8.45
C PRO A 106 13.04 -8.27 -9.45
N PRO A 107 14.05 -7.53 -8.96
CA PRO A 107 15.00 -6.86 -9.84
C PRO A 107 15.75 -7.88 -10.70
N PRO A 108 16.06 -7.55 -11.97
CA PRO A 108 16.83 -8.44 -12.84
C PRO A 108 18.23 -8.64 -12.25
N CYS A 109 18.71 -9.88 -12.27
CA CYS A 109 20.08 -10.19 -11.88
C CYS A 109 21.01 -9.92 -13.07
N PRO A 110 22.09 -9.13 -12.91
CA PRO A 110 23.10 -8.97 -13.95
C PRO A 110 23.71 -10.32 -14.35
N GLU A 111 24.02 -10.49 -15.63
CA GLU A 111 24.66 -11.70 -16.13
C GLU A 111 26.02 -11.93 -15.44
N GLY A 112 26.22 -13.13 -14.89
CA GLY A 112 27.47 -13.53 -14.23
C GLY A 112 27.52 -13.30 -12.72
N GLU A 113 26.50 -12.68 -12.11
CA GLU A 113 26.43 -12.49 -10.66
C GLU A 113 25.44 -13.45 -9.98
N GLN A 114 25.76 -13.89 -8.76
CA GLN A 114 24.82 -14.63 -7.90
C GLN A 114 24.00 -13.64 -7.09
N CYS A 115 22.84 -13.25 -7.61
CA CYS A 115 21.92 -12.41 -6.85
C CYS A 115 21.15 -13.24 -5.81
N PRO A 116 20.78 -12.63 -4.67
CA PRO A 116 19.81 -13.23 -3.76
C PRO A 116 18.51 -13.56 -4.50
N PRO A 117 17.81 -14.65 -4.12
CA PRO A 117 16.51 -14.95 -4.70
C PRO A 117 15.55 -13.77 -4.45
N GLY A 118 14.72 -13.48 -5.46
CA GLY A 118 13.68 -12.47 -5.33
C GLY A 118 12.79 -12.73 -4.12
N LYS A 119 12.21 -11.67 -3.55
CA LYS A 119 11.18 -11.85 -2.52
C LYS A 119 10.00 -12.62 -3.12
N GLN A 120 9.25 -13.32 -2.29
CA GLN A 120 8.00 -13.93 -2.75
C GLN A 120 7.07 -12.87 -3.34
N ALA A 121 6.20 -13.27 -4.27
CA ALA A 121 5.29 -12.37 -4.94
C ALA A 121 4.30 -11.73 -3.96
N PHE A 122 4.27 -10.40 -3.96
CA PHE A 122 3.26 -9.59 -3.27
C PHE A 122 2.78 -8.46 -4.19
N VAL A 123 1.62 -7.91 -3.90
CA VAL A 123 1.00 -6.83 -4.68
C VAL A 123 0.42 -5.80 -3.73
N TRP A 124 0.44 -4.54 -4.13
CA TRP A 124 -0.20 -3.46 -3.41
C TRP A 124 -1.55 -3.15 -4.04
N ILE A 125 -2.59 -3.11 -3.22
CA ILE A 125 -3.95 -2.76 -3.66
C ILE A 125 -4.48 -1.53 -2.92
N THR A 126 -5.34 -0.74 -3.57
CA THR A 126 -5.92 0.51 -3.06
C THR A 126 -7.44 0.54 -3.24
N ASP A 127 -8.16 1.36 -2.46
CA ASP A 127 -9.61 1.52 -2.62
C ASP A 127 -9.98 2.34 -3.87
N HIS A 128 -9.09 3.23 -4.30
CA HIS A 128 -9.31 4.11 -5.45
C HIS A 128 -8.33 3.80 -6.59
N GLN A 129 -8.82 3.97 -7.81
CA GLN A 129 -8.02 3.87 -9.03
C GLN A 129 -6.93 4.96 -9.03
N ASN A 130 -5.73 4.63 -9.49
CA ASN A 130 -4.57 5.54 -9.59
C ASN A 130 -4.10 6.13 -8.25
N GLN A 131 -4.58 5.62 -7.12
CA GLN A 131 -4.09 6.05 -5.81
C GLN A 131 -2.66 5.58 -5.63
N GLN A 132 -1.74 6.52 -5.42
CA GLN A 132 -0.34 6.21 -5.17
C GLN A 132 -0.01 6.30 -3.68
N GLY A 133 0.89 5.43 -3.24
CA GLY A 133 1.50 5.48 -1.92
C GLY A 133 1.20 4.26 -1.05
N LYS A 134 2.28 3.63 -0.58
CA LYS A 134 2.24 2.39 0.22
C LYS A 134 1.55 2.53 1.57
N LYS A 135 1.41 3.76 2.10
CA LYS A 135 0.69 4.02 3.36
C LYS A 135 -0.81 3.75 3.27
N ARG A 136 -1.40 3.96 2.09
CA ARG A 136 -2.83 3.78 1.83
C ARG A 136 -3.12 2.42 1.23
N ALA A 137 -2.16 1.88 0.48
CA ALA A 137 -2.27 0.54 -0.05
C ALA A 137 -2.29 -0.54 1.04
N MET A 138 -2.89 -1.68 0.72
CA MET A 138 -2.77 -2.92 1.47
C MET A 138 -1.92 -3.90 0.67
N MET A 139 -1.04 -4.61 1.38
CA MET A 139 -0.24 -5.66 0.78
C MET A 139 -1.06 -6.94 0.71
N VAL A 140 -1.11 -7.56 -0.47
CA VAL A 140 -1.64 -8.91 -0.67
C VAL A 140 -0.46 -9.84 -0.94
N VAL A 141 -0.38 -10.94 -0.20
CA VAL A 141 0.76 -11.87 -0.23
C VAL A 141 0.29 -13.29 -0.53
N LYS A 142 1.22 -14.17 -0.92
CA LYS A 142 0.95 -15.60 -1.22
C LYS A 142 -0.07 -15.82 -2.36
N TYR A 143 -0.11 -14.91 -3.33
CA TYR A 143 -0.96 -15.08 -4.51
C TYR A 143 -0.25 -15.86 -5.64
N ARG A 144 1.05 -16.12 -5.54
CA ARG A 144 1.82 -16.90 -6.52
C ARG A 144 2.88 -17.75 -5.84
N PHE A 145 3.02 -19.00 -6.28
CA PHE A 145 3.97 -19.98 -5.73
C PHE A 145 4.95 -20.43 -6.80
N GLN A 146 6.17 -20.73 -6.37
CA GLN A 146 7.14 -21.41 -7.22
C GLN A 146 6.79 -22.90 -7.25
N ILE A 147 6.30 -23.37 -8.39
CA ILE A 147 5.99 -24.78 -8.61
C ILE A 147 7.26 -25.44 -9.14
N PRO A 148 7.78 -26.48 -8.46
CA PRO A 148 8.93 -27.20 -8.97
C PRO A 148 8.55 -28.03 -10.20
N GLU A 149 9.49 -28.28 -11.10
CA GLU A 149 9.24 -28.90 -12.41
C GLU A 149 8.53 -30.26 -12.32
N TRP A 150 8.85 -31.07 -11.30
CA TRP A 150 8.23 -32.38 -11.07
C TRP A 150 6.75 -32.32 -10.66
N GLU A 151 6.24 -31.16 -10.26
CA GLU A 151 4.80 -30.93 -10.03
C GLU A 151 4.13 -30.17 -11.18
N ALA A 152 4.87 -29.68 -12.17
CA ALA A 152 4.34 -28.77 -13.20
C ALA A 152 3.17 -29.40 -13.99
N GLU A 153 3.22 -30.70 -14.26
CA GLU A 153 2.14 -31.42 -14.96
C GLU A 153 0.81 -31.40 -14.21
N LYS A 154 0.84 -31.48 -12.87
CA LYS A 154 -0.36 -31.43 -12.02
C LYS A 154 -1.09 -30.10 -12.13
N TRP A 155 -0.32 -29.03 -12.27
CA TRP A 155 -0.83 -27.66 -12.28
C TRP A 155 -1.09 -27.15 -13.70
N LYS A 156 -0.75 -27.93 -14.73
CA LYS A 156 -0.93 -27.59 -16.13
C LYS A 156 -2.42 -27.50 -16.48
N GLY A 157 -2.82 -26.40 -17.10
CA GLY A 157 -4.20 -26.17 -17.54
C GLY A 157 -5.16 -25.65 -16.46
N LEU A 158 -4.70 -25.52 -15.21
CA LEU A 158 -5.46 -24.80 -14.18
C LEU A 158 -5.29 -23.28 -14.35
N PRO A 159 -6.31 -22.48 -14.03
CA PRO A 159 -6.24 -21.04 -14.14
C PRO A 159 -5.17 -20.46 -13.21
N GLU A 160 -4.25 -19.68 -13.76
CA GLU A 160 -3.24 -18.96 -12.99
C GLU A 160 -3.82 -17.64 -12.45
N VAL A 161 -3.35 -17.23 -11.27
CA VAL A 161 -3.68 -15.91 -10.71
C VAL A 161 -2.85 -14.85 -11.40
N ILE A 162 -3.47 -14.11 -12.32
CA ILE A 162 -2.85 -13.01 -13.07
C ILE A 162 -3.49 -11.70 -12.61
N LEU A 163 -2.69 -10.88 -11.92
CA LEU A 163 -3.10 -9.56 -11.44
C LEU A 163 -2.39 -8.49 -12.27
N GLU A 164 -3.16 -7.57 -12.84
CA GLU A 164 -2.63 -6.48 -13.66
C GLU A 164 -2.78 -5.14 -12.95
N GLU A 165 -1.78 -4.29 -13.11
CA GLU A 165 -1.80 -2.93 -12.58
C GLU A 165 -2.96 -2.12 -13.15
N GLY A 166 -3.59 -1.31 -12.29
CA GLY A 166 -4.71 -0.47 -12.67
C GLY A 166 -6.05 -1.20 -12.85
N LYS A 167 -6.12 -2.53 -12.66
CA LYS A 167 -7.38 -3.29 -12.66
C LYS A 167 -7.92 -3.48 -11.24
N ARG A 168 -9.25 -3.56 -11.12
CA ARG A 168 -9.96 -3.85 -9.88
C ARG A 168 -10.30 -5.34 -9.80
N TYR A 169 -10.05 -5.93 -8.64
CA TYR A 169 -10.40 -7.33 -8.36
C TYR A 169 -11.09 -7.45 -7.01
N LYS A 170 -11.85 -8.53 -6.84
CA LYS A 170 -12.40 -8.97 -5.57
C LYS A 170 -11.54 -10.11 -5.03
N PHE A 171 -10.79 -9.81 -3.98
CA PHE A 171 -9.89 -10.72 -3.31
C PHE A 171 -10.61 -11.41 -2.16
N LYS A 172 -10.33 -12.69 -1.94
CA LYS A 172 -10.68 -13.43 -0.73
C LYS A 172 -9.40 -13.84 -0.03
N GLY A 173 -9.32 -13.57 1.27
CA GLY A 173 -8.13 -13.89 2.04
C GLY A 173 -8.30 -13.65 3.53
N LYS A 174 -7.26 -13.97 4.30
CA LYS A 174 -7.23 -13.76 5.75
C LYS A 174 -6.54 -12.45 6.05
N PHE A 175 -7.22 -11.56 6.77
CA PHE A 175 -6.61 -10.30 7.18
C PHE A 175 -5.72 -10.52 8.41
N LYS A 176 -4.41 -10.44 8.23
CA LYS A 176 -3.41 -10.75 9.25
C LYS A 176 -2.39 -9.63 9.36
N ARG A 177 -1.71 -9.52 10.50
CA ARG A 177 -0.57 -8.60 10.66
C ARG A 177 0.75 -9.23 10.22
N PHE A 178 0.83 -10.54 10.34
CA PHE A 178 1.96 -11.37 9.96
C PHE A 178 1.43 -12.51 9.09
N SER A 179 1.98 -12.66 7.90
CA SER A 179 1.71 -13.81 7.03
C SER A 179 2.54 -15.02 7.47
N ASP A 180 2.11 -16.22 7.06
CA ASP A 180 2.87 -17.44 7.37
C ASP A 180 4.21 -17.50 6.63
N THR A 181 4.43 -16.62 5.64
CA THR A 181 5.67 -16.55 4.85
C THR A 181 6.60 -15.40 5.23
N GLY A 182 6.35 -14.76 6.38
CA GLY A 182 7.26 -13.78 6.97
C GLY A 182 7.07 -12.34 6.52
N PHE A 183 6.07 -12.04 5.67
CA PHE A 183 5.64 -10.64 5.47
C PHE A 183 4.91 -10.13 6.70
N SER A 184 5.11 -8.85 7.00
CA SER A 184 4.40 -8.13 8.03
C SER A 184 4.08 -6.71 7.58
N HIS A 185 2.94 -6.19 8.04
CA HIS A 185 2.54 -4.82 7.78
C HIS A 185 1.79 -4.27 8.99
N ASP A 186 2.14 -3.07 9.45
CA ASP A 186 1.60 -2.44 10.66
C ASP A 186 0.06 -2.29 10.61
N ARG A 187 -0.45 -1.86 9.45
CA ARG A 187 -1.88 -1.71 9.13
C ARG A 187 -2.55 -2.97 8.59
N GLY A 188 -1.94 -4.14 8.83
CA GLY A 188 -2.40 -5.43 8.32
C GLY A 188 -2.13 -5.64 6.83
N LEU A 189 -2.10 -6.91 6.46
CA LEU A 189 -1.96 -7.45 5.11
C LEU A 189 -3.06 -8.47 4.85
N LEU A 190 -3.32 -8.75 3.58
CA LEU A 190 -4.23 -9.80 3.16
C LEU A 190 -3.42 -11.03 2.73
N GLU A 191 -3.53 -12.10 3.51
CA GLU A 191 -3.02 -13.40 3.08
C GLU A 191 -4.00 -14.01 2.09
N PHE A 192 -3.58 -14.09 0.83
CA PHE A 192 -4.44 -14.46 -0.29
C PHE A 192 -4.94 -15.91 -0.19
N THR A 193 -6.24 -16.10 -0.43
CA THR A 193 -6.84 -17.43 -0.61
C THR A 193 -7.21 -17.63 -2.08
N SER A 194 -8.00 -16.70 -2.63
CA SER A 194 -8.48 -16.73 -4.03
C SER A 194 -8.91 -15.33 -4.48
N TYR A 195 -9.17 -15.16 -5.77
CA TYR A 195 -9.86 -13.97 -6.30
C TYR A 195 -11.01 -14.36 -7.22
N GLU A 196 -11.93 -13.43 -7.39
CA GLU A 196 -13.05 -13.58 -8.32
C GLU A 196 -12.57 -13.24 -9.74
N ALA A 197 -12.70 -14.22 -10.64
CA ALA A 197 -12.35 -14.08 -12.05
C ALA A 197 -13.42 -14.73 -12.93
N PRO A 198 -13.71 -14.18 -14.12
CA PRO A 198 -14.46 -14.91 -15.11
C PRO A 198 -13.61 -16.09 -15.62
N ASP A 199 -14.18 -17.28 -15.60
CA ASP A 199 -13.60 -18.46 -16.21
C ASP A 199 -13.45 -18.22 -17.73
N PRO A 200 -12.24 -18.39 -18.30
CA PRO A 200 -12.01 -18.17 -19.72
C PRO A 200 -12.83 -19.09 -20.63
N GLU A 201 -13.24 -20.27 -20.17
CA GLU A 201 -13.99 -21.23 -20.98
C GLU A 201 -15.51 -21.03 -20.89
N THR A 202 -16.01 -20.76 -19.69
CA THR A 202 -17.47 -20.72 -19.43
C THR A 202 -18.02 -19.30 -19.28
N GLY A 203 -17.16 -18.30 -19.10
CA GLY A 203 -17.55 -16.92 -18.77
C GLY A 203 -18.23 -16.78 -17.40
N GLN A 204 -18.35 -17.86 -16.63
CA GLN A 204 -18.92 -17.84 -15.30
C GLN A 204 -17.91 -17.29 -14.31
N VAL A 205 -18.42 -16.54 -13.33
CA VAL A 205 -17.56 -15.96 -12.30
C VAL A 205 -17.23 -17.03 -11.27
N ALA A 206 -15.94 -17.33 -11.13
CA ALA A 206 -15.43 -18.37 -10.23
C ALA A 206 -14.33 -17.83 -9.32
N TRP A 207 -14.16 -18.48 -8.17
CA TRP A 207 -13.06 -18.20 -7.26
C TRP A 207 -11.81 -18.97 -7.70
N VAL A 208 -10.81 -18.25 -8.18
CA VAL A 208 -9.54 -18.80 -8.63
C VAL A 208 -8.52 -18.75 -7.49
N ALA A 209 -8.09 -19.93 -7.05
CA ALA A 209 -7.02 -20.09 -6.08
C ALA A 209 -5.67 -20.24 -6.83
N PRO A 210 -4.53 -19.89 -6.19
CA PRO A 210 -3.25 -19.95 -6.87
C PRO A 210 -2.75 -21.40 -6.97
N PRO A 211 -2.27 -21.83 -8.15
CA PRO A 211 -1.60 -23.11 -8.30
C PRO A 211 -0.43 -23.26 -7.31
N GLY A 212 -0.22 -24.48 -6.80
CA GLY A 212 0.82 -24.76 -5.81
C GLY A 212 0.49 -24.36 -4.37
N ALA A 213 -0.65 -23.71 -4.12
CA ALA A 213 -1.05 -23.41 -2.75
C ALA A 213 -1.55 -24.65 -2.00
N PRO A 214 -1.22 -24.77 -0.69
CA PRO A 214 -1.68 -25.89 0.13
C PRO A 214 -3.20 -25.86 0.39
N TRP A 215 -3.85 -24.70 0.22
CA TRP A 215 -5.31 -24.54 0.32
C TRP A 215 -6.01 -24.57 -1.05
N HIS A 216 -5.29 -24.84 -2.14
CA HIS A 216 -5.91 -24.97 -3.44
C HIS A 216 -6.93 -26.14 -3.42
N PRO A 217 -8.14 -26.01 -4.01
CA PRO A 217 -9.18 -27.04 -3.94
C PRO A 217 -8.71 -28.45 -4.31
N THR A 218 -7.92 -28.57 -5.39
CA THR A 218 -7.29 -29.83 -5.81
C THR A 218 -6.39 -30.46 -4.73
N GLU A 219 -5.69 -29.63 -3.98
CA GLU A 219 -4.75 -30.08 -2.96
C GLU A 219 -5.48 -30.45 -1.65
N VAL A 220 -6.51 -29.70 -1.29
CA VAL A 220 -7.40 -30.02 -0.16
C VAL A 220 -8.08 -31.37 -0.38
N ALA A 221 -8.67 -31.60 -1.56
CA ALA A 221 -9.31 -32.87 -1.89
C ALA A 221 -8.35 -34.07 -1.78
N ARG A 222 -7.11 -33.90 -2.24
CA ARG A 222 -6.06 -34.92 -2.13
C ARG A 222 -5.69 -35.23 -0.68
N GLN A 223 -5.57 -34.20 0.16
CA GLN A 223 -5.24 -34.35 1.58
C GLN A 223 -6.38 -35.02 2.34
N GLU A 224 -7.63 -34.65 2.05
CA GLU A 224 -8.82 -35.28 2.65
C GLU A 224 -8.92 -36.76 2.28
N GLU A 225 -8.67 -37.12 1.02
CA GLU A 225 -8.64 -38.52 0.59
C GLU A 225 -7.53 -39.31 1.30
N ALA A 226 -6.33 -38.73 1.40
CA ALA A 226 -5.21 -39.36 2.12
C ALA A 226 -5.53 -39.55 3.61
N ASN A 227 -6.15 -38.56 4.24
CA ASN A 227 -6.57 -38.62 5.65
C ASN A 227 -7.66 -39.68 5.86
N ALA A 228 -8.64 -39.78 4.95
CA ALA A 228 -9.67 -40.82 5.00
C ALA A 228 -9.04 -42.22 4.91
N ARG A 229 -8.11 -42.44 3.98
CA ARG A 229 -7.38 -43.72 3.86
C ARG A 229 -6.57 -44.08 5.11
N LEU A 230 -6.03 -43.08 5.82
CA LEU A 230 -5.31 -43.31 7.08
C LEU A 230 -6.27 -43.66 8.22
N ILE A 231 -7.42 -42.98 8.30
CA ILE A 231 -8.47 -43.27 9.29
C ILE A 231 -8.99 -44.70 9.09
N ASP A 232 -9.27 -45.11 7.85
CA ASP A 232 -9.74 -46.47 7.54
C ASP A 232 -8.71 -47.53 7.95
N LYS A 233 -7.42 -47.29 7.66
CA LYS A 233 -6.33 -48.17 8.08
C LYS A 233 -6.20 -48.24 9.59
N ALA A 234 -6.33 -47.11 10.29
CA ALA A 234 -6.25 -47.06 11.75
C ALA A 234 -7.41 -47.82 12.41
N GLN A 235 -8.63 -47.66 11.89
CA GLN A 235 -9.80 -48.40 12.35
C GLN A 235 -9.68 -49.90 12.09
N ALA A 236 -9.21 -50.29 10.90
CA ALA A 236 -8.97 -51.70 10.58
C ALA A 236 -7.88 -52.34 11.44
N ALA A 237 -6.84 -51.60 11.82
CA ALA A 237 -5.79 -52.07 12.73
C ALA A 237 -6.29 -52.19 14.17
N ALA A 238 -7.06 -51.20 14.65
CA ALA A 238 -7.67 -51.24 16.00
C ALA A 238 -8.67 -52.39 16.17
N GLY A 239 -9.39 -52.76 15.10
CA GLY A 239 -10.30 -53.90 15.10
C GLY A 239 -9.61 -55.27 15.12
N LYS A 240 -8.35 -55.38 14.68
CA LYS A 240 -7.57 -56.63 14.68
C LYS A 240 -6.79 -56.88 15.97
N GLY A 241 -6.77 -55.92 16.89
CA GLY A 241 -6.09 -56.02 18.19
C GLY A 241 -6.99 -56.43 19.36
N LYS A 242 -8.22 -56.89 19.08
CA LYS A 242 -9.16 -57.47 20.05
C LYS A 242 -9.30 -58.97 19.86
#